data_AF-A0A081AE23-F1
#
_entry.id   AF-A0A081AE23-F1
#
_cell.length_a   1.000
_cell.length_b   1.000
_cell.length_c   1.000
_cell.angle_alpha   90.00
_cell.angle_beta   90.00
_cell.angle_gamma   90.00
#
_symmetry.space_group_name_H-M   'P 1'
#
loop_
_entity.id
_entity.type
_entity.pdbx_description
1 polymer ?
#
loop_
_entity_poly.entity_id
_entity_poly.type
_entity_poly.pdbx_seq_one_letter_code
_entity_poly.pdbx_strand_id
1 'polypeptide(L)'
;MLKEGRLHRRSTRIKPALTTENKHMRVEHVLSYIDDAIHNFEPMENVIHIDEKWFNQDTNTRTYMFLEGGLPPQRDRKSKNFIPKTMFLAAVARPRYDFHRKCRWSGKIGIWALTEEYVAQRSSKYRPRDSSDVTPFSFKKTMPIPIFRHSTPTFWPLGWKEAGQFGSSSSPRILPI
;
A
#
# COMPACT_ATOMS: atom_id res chain seq x y z
N MET A 1 10.57 37.89 -16.14
CA MET A 1 9.20 37.46 -16.50
C MET A 1 8.37 36.85 -15.37
N LEU A 2 8.93 36.41 -14.23
CA LEU A 2 8.15 35.94 -13.07
C LEU A 2 7.89 37.01 -11.98
N LYS A 3 8.33 38.26 -12.20
CA LYS A 3 8.47 39.28 -11.14
C LYS A 3 7.22 40.15 -10.90
N GLU A 4 6.11 39.91 -11.59
CA GLU A 4 4.98 40.88 -11.62
C GLU A 4 3.70 40.43 -10.91
N GLY A 5 3.70 39.34 -10.15
CA GLY A 5 2.58 38.95 -9.29
C GLY A 5 1.25 38.60 -9.99
N ARG A 6 1.15 38.79 -11.31
CA ARG A 6 -0.06 38.55 -12.12
C ARG A 6 -0.26 37.08 -12.54
N LEU A 7 0.74 36.22 -12.34
CA LEU A 7 0.66 34.81 -12.71
C LEU A 7 0.48 33.95 -11.46
N HIS A 8 -0.65 33.26 -11.39
CA HIS A 8 -0.92 32.28 -10.34
C HIS A 8 -0.52 30.90 -10.82
N ARG A 9 0.37 30.23 -10.07
CA ARG A 9 0.69 28.83 -10.32
C ARG A 9 -0.52 27.96 -9.95
N ARG A 10 -1.23 27.43 -10.95
CA ARG A 10 -2.25 26.41 -10.75
C ARG A 10 -1.80 25.08 -11.35
N SER A 11 -1.90 24.02 -10.55
CA SER A 11 -1.73 22.64 -11.03
C SER A 11 -3.07 21.93 -11.03
N THR A 12 -3.47 21.39 -12.17
CA THR A 12 -4.60 20.46 -12.26
C THR A 12 -4.08 19.02 -12.28
N ARG A 13 -4.91 18.07 -11.85
CA ARG A 13 -4.63 16.63 -11.99
C ARG A 13 -5.60 16.06 -13.02
N ILE A 14 -5.09 15.16 -13.85
CA ILE A 14 -5.95 14.34 -14.72
C ILE A 14 -6.81 13.47 -13.80
N LYS A 15 -8.12 13.57 -13.96
CA LYS A 15 -9.10 12.71 -13.30
C LYS A 15 -9.64 11.73 -14.33
N PRO A 16 -9.93 10.48 -13.96
CA PRO A 16 -10.60 9.56 -14.86
C PRO A 16 -11.96 10.15 -15.26
N ALA A 17 -12.27 10.07 -16.55
CA ALA A 17 -13.58 10.45 -17.06
C ALA A 17 -14.62 9.44 -16.55
N LEU A 18 -15.63 9.93 -15.83
CA LEU A 18 -16.75 9.09 -15.36
C LEU A 18 -17.91 9.24 -16.34
N THR A 19 -18.43 8.11 -16.81
CA THR A 19 -19.70 8.05 -17.53
C THR A 19 -20.84 8.48 -16.59
N THR A 20 -21.99 8.87 -17.15
CA THR A 20 -23.18 9.18 -16.35
C THR A 20 -23.59 8.00 -15.47
N GLU A 21 -23.53 6.78 -16.02
CA GLU A 21 -23.78 5.53 -15.29
C GLU A 21 -22.84 5.34 -14.09
N ASN A 22 -21.53 5.52 -14.28
CA ASN A 22 -20.57 5.42 -13.20
C ASN A 22 -20.81 6.46 -12.10
N LYS A 23 -21.39 7.62 -12.43
CA LYS A 23 -21.77 8.61 -11.41
C LYS A 23 -23.00 8.14 -10.65
N HIS A 24 -24.01 7.62 -11.35
CA HIS A 24 -25.23 7.11 -10.74
C HIS A 24 -24.95 5.98 -9.75
N MET A 25 -24.24 4.94 -10.18
CA MET A 25 -23.86 3.82 -9.31
C MET A 25 -23.08 4.26 -8.07
N ARG A 26 -22.21 5.28 -8.19
CA ARG A 26 -21.46 5.81 -7.05
C ARG A 26 -22.36 6.55 -6.06
N VAL A 27 -23.39 7.24 -6.54
CA VAL A 27 -24.37 7.91 -5.67
C VAL A 27 -25.24 6.85 -4.98
N GLU A 28 -25.78 5.89 -5.71
CA GLU A 28 -26.56 4.78 -5.15
C GLU A 28 -25.79 4.01 -4.08
N HIS A 29 -24.52 3.71 -4.34
CA HIS A 29 -23.66 3.05 -3.37
C HIS A 29 -23.46 3.88 -2.08
N VAL A 30 -23.39 5.21 -2.17
CA VAL A 30 -23.29 6.06 -0.97
C VAL A 30 -24.63 6.11 -0.24
N LEU A 31 -25.73 6.21 -0.97
CA LEU A 31 -27.08 6.22 -0.40
C LEU A 31 -27.39 4.92 0.33
N SER A 32 -26.89 3.76 -0.12
CA SER A 32 -27.08 2.49 0.58
C SER A 32 -26.45 2.41 1.97
N TYR A 33 -25.58 3.36 2.34
CA TYR A 33 -25.01 3.47 3.68
C TYR A 33 -25.68 4.54 4.54
N ILE A 34 -26.79 5.13 4.09
CA ILE A 34 -27.55 6.11 4.86
C ILE A 34 -28.79 5.41 5.40
N ASP A 35 -29.02 5.55 6.70
CA ASP A 35 -30.27 5.14 7.32
C ASP A 35 -31.36 6.18 6.98
N ASP A 36 -32.37 5.77 6.21
CA ASP A 36 -33.46 6.65 5.76
C ASP A 36 -34.29 7.24 6.92
N ALA A 37 -34.33 6.59 8.08
CA ALA A 37 -35.11 7.09 9.22
C ALA A 37 -34.37 8.21 9.95
N ILE A 38 -33.07 8.02 10.20
CA ILE A 38 -32.27 8.91 11.05
C ILE A 38 -31.42 9.87 10.20
N HIS A 39 -31.34 9.65 8.88
CA HIS A 39 -30.48 10.37 7.94
C HIS A 39 -29.00 10.38 8.34
N ASN A 40 -28.57 9.33 9.04
CA ASN A 40 -27.19 9.15 9.49
C ASN A 40 -26.50 8.07 8.65
N PHE A 41 -25.20 8.22 8.47
CA PHE A 41 -24.39 7.17 7.88
C PHE A 41 -24.29 5.97 8.82
N GLU A 42 -24.39 4.76 8.26
CA GLU A 42 -24.06 3.54 8.96
C GLU A 42 -22.65 3.64 9.55
N PRO A 43 -22.44 3.22 10.80
CA PRO A 43 -21.16 3.39 11.46
C PRO A 43 -20.05 2.48 10.89
N MET A 44 -20.37 1.54 10.00
CA MET A 44 -19.41 0.65 9.32
C MET A 44 -18.46 -0.11 10.29
N GLU A 45 -18.93 -0.42 11.50
CA GLU A 45 -18.08 -1.05 12.52
C GLU A 45 -17.69 -2.50 12.19
N ASN A 46 -18.45 -3.13 11.28
CA ASN A 46 -18.25 -4.48 10.78
C ASN A 46 -17.64 -4.50 9.36
N VAL A 47 -17.12 -3.37 8.87
CA VAL A 47 -16.52 -3.25 7.55
C VAL A 47 -15.00 -3.25 7.67
N ILE A 48 -14.35 -4.09 6.86
CA ILE A 48 -12.90 -4.12 6.69
C ILE A 48 -12.60 -3.62 5.28
N HIS A 49 -11.85 -2.52 5.17
CA HIS A 49 -11.35 -2.02 3.91
C HIS A 49 -10.04 -2.74 3.57
N ILE A 50 -9.99 -3.29 2.37
CA ILE A 50 -8.83 -3.98 1.82
C ILE A 50 -8.40 -3.25 0.56
N ASP A 51 -7.11 -2.94 0.45
CA ASP A 51 -6.54 -2.27 -0.72
C ASP A 51 -5.17 -2.86 -1.08
N GLU A 52 -4.85 -2.83 -2.37
CA GLU A 52 -3.56 -3.25 -2.91
C GLU A 52 -2.78 -2.03 -3.38
N LYS A 53 -1.52 -1.94 -2.94
CA LYS A 53 -0.67 -0.81 -3.29
C LYS A 53 0.75 -1.21 -3.63
N TRP A 54 1.25 -0.66 -4.73
CA TRP A 54 2.64 -0.76 -5.12
C TRP A 54 3.51 0.27 -4.39
N PHE A 55 4.55 -0.20 -3.73
CA PHE A 55 5.59 0.63 -3.12
C PHE A 55 6.89 0.47 -3.88
N ASN A 56 7.45 1.58 -4.33
CA ASN A 56 8.80 1.57 -4.90
C ASN A 56 9.81 1.47 -3.75
N GLN A 57 10.85 0.67 -3.91
CA GLN A 57 11.94 0.58 -2.95
C GLN A 57 12.66 1.92 -2.76
N ASP A 58 12.63 2.79 -3.79
CA ASP A 58 13.33 4.06 -3.80
C ASP A 58 12.57 5.13 -4.62
N THR A 59 12.94 6.40 -4.45
CA THR A 59 12.35 7.54 -5.18
C THR A 59 13.26 8.03 -6.30
N ASN A 60 12.67 8.66 -7.33
CA ASN A 60 13.45 9.22 -8.44
C ASN A 60 14.38 10.35 -7.99
N THR A 61 13.91 11.16 -7.07
CA THR A 61 14.65 12.27 -6.49
C THR A 61 14.58 12.13 -4.98
N ARG A 62 15.73 12.25 -4.31
CA ARG A 62 15.83 12.20 -2.85
C ARG A 62 16.69 13.37 -2.42
N THR A 63 16.15 14.18 -1.53
CA THR A 63 16.87 15.30 -0.95
C THR A 63 17.62 14.80 0.26
N TYR A 64 18.90 15.13 0.34
CA TYR A 64 19.75 14.82 1.48
C TYR A 64 20.21 16.13 2.11
N MET A 65 20.34 16.13 3.43
CA MET A 65 20.99 17.20 4.18
C MET A 65 22.32 16.65 4.69
N PHE A 66 23.42 17.35 4.43
CA PHE A 66 24.76 16.95 4.86
C PHE A 66 25.45 18.10 5.57
N LEU A 67 26.37 17.74 6.46
CA LEU A 67 27.35 18.66 7.04
C LEU A 67 28.38 19.06 5.97
N GLU A 68 29.07 20.18 6.21
CA GLU A 68 30.07 20.72 5.30
C GLU A 68 31.18 19.67 5.03
N GLY A 69 31.42 19.37 3.75
CA GLY A 69 32.35 18.33 3.30
C GLY A 69 31.75 16.94 3.05
N GLY A 70 30.47 16.70 3.38
CA GLY A 70 29.79 15.44 3.08
C GLY A 70 29.37 15.31 1.61
N LEU A 71 29.70 14.18 0.98
CA LEU A 71 29.23 13.85 -0.36
C LEU A 71 27.94 13.01 -0.32
N PRO A 72 26.98 13.26 -1.23
CA PRO A 72 25.80 12.41 -1.34
C PRO A 72 26.18 10.98 -1.74
N PRO A 73 25.41 9.96 -1.29
CA PRO A 73 25.62 8.59 -1.74
C PRO A 73 25.38 8.49 -3.25
N GLN A 74 26.29 7.83 -3.96
CA GLN A 74 26.15 7.53 -5.37
C GLN A 74 24.96 6.58 -5.59
N ARG A 75 24.05 6.95 -6.50
CA ARG A 75 22.82 6.22 -6.79
C ARG A 75 22.66 6.03 -8.29
N ASP A 76 23.26 4.95 -8.81
CA ASP A 76 23.23 4.67 -10.24
C ASP A 76 22.23 3.57 -10.57
N ARG A 77 21.32 3.89 -11.51
CA ARG A 77 20.43 2.92 -12.15
C ARG A 77 20.26 3.31 -13.61
N LYS A 78 20.03 2.31 -14.48
CA LYS A 78 19.81 2.55 -15.92
C LYS A 78 18.58 3.42 -16.21
N SER A 79 17.51 3.25 -15.42
CA SER A 79 16.29 4.06 -15.53
C SER A 79 15.43 3.93 -14.27
N LYS A 80 14.48 4.86 -14.08
CA LYS A 80 13.47 4.82 -13.00
C LYS A 80 12.63 3.54 -13.02
N ASN A 81 12.40 2.96 -14.20
CA ASN A 81 11.61 1.74 -14.34
C ASN A 81 12.31 0.50 -13.76
N PHE A 82 13.62 0.59 -13.51
CA PHE A 82 14.42 -0.45 -12.88
C PHE A 82 14.48 -0.36 -11.34
N ILE A 83 13.66 0.50 -10.73
CA ILE A 83 13.47 0.52 -9.28
C ILE A 83 12.52 -0.63 -8.90
N PRO A 84 12.94 -1.60 -8.06
CA PRO A 84 12.08 -2.66 -7.57
C PRO A 84 10.82 -2.08 -6.92
N LYS A 85 9.70 -2.72 -7.18
CA LYS A 85 8.41 -2.36 -6.61
C LYS A 85 7.85 -3.58 -5.92
N THR A 86 7.38 -3.44 -4.69
CA THR A 86 6.69 -4.52 -3.98
C THR A 86 5.23 -4.15 -3.84
N MET A 87 4.33 -5.09 -4.14
CA MET A 87 2.91 -4.89 -3.88
C MET A 87 2.61 -5.32 -2.44
N PHE A 88 1.80 -4.53 -1.76
CA PHE A 88 1.30 -4.84 -0.43
C PHE A 88 -0.22 -4.85 -0.44
N LEU A 89 -0.80 -5.86 0.20
CA LEU A 89 -2.19 -5.91 0.58
C LEU A 89 -2.31 -5.34 1.99
N ALA A 90 -3.17 -4.35 2.20
CA ALA A 90 -3.42 -3.76 3.51
C ALA A 90 -4.89 -3.91 3.88
N ALA A 91 -5.15 -4.33 5.12
CA ALA A 91 -6.49 -4.38 5.68
C ALA A 91 -6.61 -3.43 6.87
N VAL A 92 -7.63 -2.56 6.82
CA VAL A 92 -7.92 -1.56 7.86
C VAL A 92 -9.43 -1.50 8.10
N ALA A 93 -9.82 -1.54 9.36
CA ALA A 93 -11.18 -1.28 9.82
C ALA A 93 -11.26 0.10 10.50
N ARG A 94 -12.47 0.53 10.83
CA ARG A 94 -12.70 1.79 11.54
C ARG A 94 -12.04 1.76 12.94
N PRO A 95 -11.22 2.77 13.31
CA PRO A 95 -10.70 2.88 14.67
C PRO A 95 -11.83 3.04 15.68
N ARG A 96 -11.83 2.23 16.74
CA ARG A 96 -12.87 2.25 17.78
C ARG A 96 -12.29 2.04 19.17
N TYR A 97 -13.00 2.48 20.19
CA TYR A 97 -12.59 2.26 21.57
C TYR A 97 -12.98 0.85 22.00
N ASP A 98 -12.05 0.13 22.62
CA ASP A 98 -12.29 -1.18 23.21
C ASP A 98 -12.50 -0.99 24.72
N PHE A 99 -13.74 -1.18 25.17
CA PHE A 99 -14.10 -1.05 26.59
C PHE A 99 -13.47 -2.12 27.48
N HIS A 100 -13.20 -3.33 26.95
CA HIS A 100 -12.56 -4.40 27.72
C HIS A 100 -11.09 -4.09 27.98
N ARG A 101 -10.39 -3.62 26.95
CA ARG A 101 -8.96 -3.27 27.04
C ARG A 101 -8.71 -1.84 27.51
N LYS A 102 -9.78 -1.05 27.71
CA LYS A 102 -9.75 0.39 28.02
C LYS A 102 -8.82 1.18 27.10
N CYS A 103 -8.72 0.78 25.84
CA CYS A 103 -7.76 1.34 24.90
C CYS A 103 -8.41 1.59 23.53
N ARG A 104 -7.85 2.54 22.78
CA ARG A 104 -8.33 2.84 21.43
C ARG A 104 -7.69 1.88 20.44
N TRP A 105 -8.48 1.02 19.81
CA TRP A 105 -8.02 0.19 18.71
C TRP A 105 -7.80 1.06 17.47
N SER A 106 -6.63 0.95 16.86
CA SER A 106 -6.22 1.77 15.72
C SER A 106 -6.92 1.41 14.40
N GLY A 107 -7.67 0.29 14.37
CA GLY A 107 -8.30 -0.23 13.16
C GLY A 107 -7.33 -0.91 12.20
N LYS A 108 -6.02 -0.87 12.46
CA LYS A 108 -5.01 -1.56 11.65
C LYS A 108 -5.11 -3.06 11.91
N ILE A 109 -5.36 -3.85 10.86
CA ILE A 109 -5.44 -5.31 10.94
C ILE A 109 -4.10 -5.91 10.50
N GLY A 110 -3.62 -5.52 9.32
CA GLY A 110 -2.37 -6.06 8.80
C GLY A 110 -1.96 -5.46 7.46
N ILE A 111 -0.69 -5.70 7.13
CA ILE A 111 -0.09 -5.40 5.83
C ILE A 111 0.73 -6.62 5.43
N TRP A 112 0.49 -7.15 4.24
CA TRP A 112 1.16 -8.34 3.72
C TRP A 112 1.83 -8.03 2.39
N ALA A 113 3.11 -8.40 2.26
CA ALA A 113 3.80 -8.33 0.97
C ALA A 113 3.30 -9.44 0.05
N LEU A 114 2.80 -9.07 -1.13
CA LEU A 114 2.43 -10.01 -2.17
C LEU A 114 3.70 -10.30 -2.99
N THR A 115 4.45 -11.30 -2.54
CA THR A 115 5.69 -11.75 -3.16
C THR A 115 5.64 -13.23 -3.46
N GLU A 116 6.26 -13.63 -4.58
CA GLU A 116 6.44 -15.01 -5.00
C GLU A 116 7.94 -15.32 -5.02
N GLU A 117 8.34 -16.37 -4.31
CA GLU A 117 9.66 -16.96 -4.50
C GLU A 117 9.68 -17.70 -5.82
N TYR A 118 10.68 -17.41 -6.66
CA TYR A 118 10.83 -18.14 -7.92
C TYR A 118 12.29 -18.44 -8.23
N VAL A 119 12.46 -19.57 -8.89
CA VAL A 119 13.75 -20.03 -9.38
C VAL A 119 14.01 -19.44 -10.77
N ALA A 120 15.17 -18.80 -10.93
CA ALA A 120 15.61 -18.18 -12.16
C ALA A 120 15.69 -19.18 -13.33
N GLN A 121 14.74 -19.14 -14.26
CA GLN A 121 14.72 -20.06 -15.41
C GLN A 121 15.79 -19.75 -16.47
N ARG A 122 16.28 -18.50 -16.50
CA ARG A 122 17.27 -18.02 -17.48
C ARG A 122 18.39 -17.29 -16.76
N SER A 123 19.61 -17.53 -17.21
CA SER A 123 20.78 -16.77 -16.77
C SER A 123 20.79 -15.39 -17.43
N SER A 124 21.14 -14.37 -16.66
CA SER A 124 21.40 -13.01 -17.12
C SER A 124 22.63 -12.44 -16.40
N LYS A 125 23.15 -11.30 -16.86
CA LYS A 125 24.35 -10.66 -16.29
C LYS A 125 24.31 -10.48 -14.77
N TYR A 126 23.12 -10.27 -14.18
CA TYR A 126 22.95 -10.02 -12.75
C TYR A 126 22.19 -11.13 -12.02
N ARG A 127 21.86 -12.23 -12.70
CA ARG A 127 21.02 -13.29 -12.14
C ARG A 127 21.41 -14.64 -12.76
N PRO A 128 22.15 -15.50 -12.05
CA PRO A 128 22.47 -16.82 -12.53
C PRO A 128 21.21 -17.68 -12.64
N ARG A 129 21.25 -18.70 -13.50
CA ARG A 129 20.18 -19.70 -13.58
C ARG A 129 20.12 -20.44 -12.23
N ASP A 130 18.93 -20.84 -11.83
CA ASP A 130 18.68 -21.59 -10.60
C ASP A 130 18.87 -20.80 -9.29
N SER A 131 19.07 -19.47 -9.37
CA SER A 131 19.01 -18.61 -8.17
C SER A 131 17.57 -18.47 -7.68
N SER A 132 17.39 -18.64 -6.37
CA SER A 132 16.15 -18.30 -5.66
C SER A 132 16.09 -16.78 -5.49
N ASP A 133 15.14 -16.13 -6.16
CA ASP A 133 14.88 -14.72 -5.92
C ASP A 133 13.40 -14.50 -5.59
N VAL A 134 13.14 -13.42 -4.86
CA VAL A 134 11.79 -12.98 -4.55
C VAL A 134 11.36 -11.95 -5.60
N THR A 135 10.23 -12.20 -6.28
CA THR A 135 9.59 -11.20 -7.12
C THR A 135 8.26 -10.74 -6.57
N PRO A 136 7.83 -9.53 -6.92
CA PRO A 136 6.47 -9.10 -6.64
C PRO A 136 5.50 -10.00 -7.40
N PHE A 137 4.45 -10.43 -6.71
CA PHE A 137 3.41 -11.27 -7.29
C PHE A 137 2.74 -10.56 -8.49
N SER A 138 2.49 -11.30 -9.57
CA SER A 138 1.84 -10.77 -10.77
C SER A 138 0.50 -11.48 -11.01
N PHE A 139 -0.60 -10.74 -10.94
CA PHE A 139 -1.97 -11.21 -11.21
C PHE A 139 -2.22 -11.71 -12.64
N LYS A 140 -1.23 -11.68 -13.53
CA LYS A 140 -1.36 -12.20 -14.91
C LYS A 140 -1.37 -13.72 -14.99
N LYS A 141 -1.11 -14.43 -13.89
CA LYS A 141 -1.36 -15.87 -13.77
C LYS A 141 -2.83 -16.05 -13.36
N THR A 142 -3.63 -16.66 -14.24
CA THR A 142 -5.07 -16.93 -14.06
C THR A 142 -5.39 -17.36 -12.63
N MET A 143 -6.16 -16.56 -11.91
CA MET A 143 -6.78 -16.98 -10.65
C MET A 143 -8.00 -17.85 -10.99
N PRO A 144 -8.17 -19.06 -10.42
CA PRO A 144 -9.50 -19.63 -10.32
C PRO A 144 -10.31 -18.73 -9.36
N ILE A 145 -11.29 -18.00 -9.90
CA ILE A 145 -12.36 -17.34 -9.14
C ILE A 145 -13.16 -18.47 -8.43
N PRO A 146 -13.59 -18.36 -7.15
CA PRO A 146 -13.85 -17.15 -6.37
C PRO A 146 -13.25 -17.14 -4.94
N ILE A 147 -12.63 -16.04 -4.54
CA ILE A 147 -12.50 -15.67 -3.12
C ILE A 147 -12.94 -14.22 -3.05
N PHE A 148 -13.80 -13.89 -2.10
CA PHE A 148 -14.54 -12.62 -1.93
C PHE A 148 -15.88 -12.54 -2.66
N ARG A 149 -16.80 -13.42 -2.27
CA ARG A 149 -18.20 -13.03 -2.06
C ARG A 149 -18.40 -12.79 -0.56
N HIS A 150 -19.10 -11.71 -0.23
CA HIS A 150 -19.49 -11.30 1.12
C HIS A 150 -19.90 -12.47 2.03
N SER A 151 -19.31 -12.57 3.23
CA SER A 151 -19.95 -13.04 4.47
C SER A 151 -18.94 -13.08 5.62
N THR A 152 -19.32 -12.54 6.78
CA THR A 152 -18.95 -13.09 8.10
C THR A 152 -20.18 -13.86 8.61
N PRO A 153 -20.14 -14.73 9.65
CA PRO A 153 -19.09 -14.93 10.66
C PRO A 153 -18.74 -16.41 10.96
N THR A 154 -17.82 -16.58 11.90
CA THR A 154 -17.43 -17.82 12.62
C THR A 154 -16.58 -18.87 11.89
N PHE A 155 -15.57 -19.33 12.66
CA PHE A 155 -14.73 -20.51 12.46
C PHE A 155 -13.37 -20.27 11.77
N TRP A 156 -12.39 -19.90 12.59
CA TRP A 156 -10.98 -20.08 12.28
C TRP A 156 -10.53 -21.44 12.87
N PRO A 157 -10.10 -22.44 12.08
CA PRO A 157 -9.30 -23.52 12.62
C PRO A 157 -7.84 -23.07 12.74
N LEU A 158 -7.28 -23.41 13.88
CA LEU A 158 -5.87 -23.36 14.26
C LEU A 158 -4.96 -23.88 13.15
N GLY A 159 -3.88 -23.15 12.85
CA GLY A 159 -2.76 -23.68 12.06
C GLY A 159 -2.23 -22.76 10.98
N TRP A 160 -1.86 -21.52 11.30
CA TRP A 160 -1.03 -20.70 10.43
C TRP A 160 0.22 -20.29 11.20
N LYS A 161 1.38 -20.80 10.77
CA LYS A 161 2.67 -20.42 11.35
C LYS A 161 2.94 -18.95 11.05
N GLU A 162 3.29 -18.22 12.11
CA GLU A 162 3.75 -16.84 12.06
C GLU A 162 4.92 -16.70 11.07
N ALA A 163 4.72 -15.92 10.02
CA ALA A 163 5.83 -15.36 9.26
C ALA A 163 6.32 -14.12 10.00
N GLY A 164 7.36 -14.32 10.82
CA GLY A 164 8.38 -13.34 11.20
C GLY A 164 7.91 -11.96 11.65
N GLN A 165 7.95 -11.73 12.96
CA GLN A 165 8.06 -10.39 13.53
C GLN A 165 9.26 -9.67 12.90
N PHE A 166 9.03 -8.66 12.05
CA PHE A 166 10.06 -7.65 11.80
C PHE A 166 10.09 -6.73 13.01
N GLY A 167 11.04 -7.00 13.90
CA GLY A 167 11.26 -6.25 15.12
C GLY A 167 11.39 -4.75 14.88
N SER A 168 10.71 -3.99 15.73
CA SER A 168 11.05 -2.60 15.99
C SER A 168 12.41 -2.54 16.67
N SER A 169 13.46 -2.17 15.95
CA SER A 169 14.62 -1.52 16.57
C SER A 169 15.45 -0.75 15.54
N SER A 170 15.41 0.57 15.64
CA SER A 170 16.63 1.39 15.53
C SER A 170 16.27 2.83 15.88
N SER A 171 16.57 3.19 17.13
CA SER A 171 16.97 4.55 17.48
C SER A 171 18.04 5.06 16.49
N PRO A 172 18.14 6.38 16.25
CA PRO A 172 19.12 6.93 15.33
C PRO A 172 20.54 6.55 15.77
N ARG A 173 21.25 5.81 14.91
CA ARG A 173 22.70 5.60 15.04
C ARG A 173 23.40 6.88 14.63
N ILE A 174 23.92 7.61 15.61
CA ILE A 174 25.01 8.57 15.40
C ILE A 174 26.27 7.73 15.20
N LEU A 175 26.94 7.88 14.06
CA LEU A 175 28.26 7.30 13.82
C LEU A 175 29.32 8.37 14.14
N PRO A 176 30.37 8.05 14.91
CA PRO A 176 31.49 8.96 15.07
C PRO A 176 32.33 9.01 13.77
N ILE A 177 33.07 10.10 13.66
CA ILE A 177 33.97 10.48 12.56
C ILE A 177 35.04 9.41 12.35
#